data_AF-A0A353VK34-F1
#
_entry.id   AF-A0A353VK34-F1
#
_cell.length_a   1.000
_cell.length_b   1.000
_cell.length_c   1.000
_cell.angle_alpha   90.00
_cell.angle_beta   90.00
_cell.angle_gamma   90.00
#
_symmetry.space_group_name_H-M   'P 1'
#
loop_
_entity.id
_entity.type
_entity.pdbx_description
1 polymer ?
#
loop_
_entity_poly.entity_id
_entity_poly.type
_entity_poly.pdbx_seq_one_letter_code
_entity_poly.pdbx_strand_id
1 'polypeptide(L)'
;MIVLRNVFIARGLALFIFLPLFSVGQKTDTLIHRNGNILKGEIKKIDLGIIYYKMTGMGTIKVQLDKVSSFKSRKYFEVVMESGEVFYGSIDTTNKVGMVRILTTESEVMTSILRIIEVYPIKSNFWSRTSGRFDVGFNYTKASRIARVSYSGNIGYRTRQLYARFAWDGLQTFQDADTTTFLTSRLNLLLTVQKRMREKWYYTAYLGSNENTELGLNLRIYVGAGVVNDFIHTNKNRLFWIAAISPNTESSAENVDTYNVEGQFALNYRYFKYSTPELHLDTDIQFIPSINEWGRYRLNYNLDVSVEVIYNFYVGTQLYYNFDNQPAGEQASTDDWGLTMTVGYSFN
;
A
#
# COMPACT_ATOMS: atom_id res chain seq x y z
N MET A 1 40.22 27.02 -8.75
CA MET A 1 41.23 25.95 -8.79
C MET A 1 41.12 25.15 -7.50
N ILE A 2 40.50 23.96 -7.56
CA ILE A 2 40.87 22.70 -6.86
C ILE A 2 41.12 22.83 -5.34
N VAL A 3 40.45 22.18 -4.39
CA VAL A 3 39.59 20.99 -4.32
C VAL A 3 38.96 21.01 -2.92
N LEU A 4 37.64 20.84 -2.78
CA LEU A 4 37.02 20.45 -1.52
C LEU A 4 36.81 18.93 -1.58
N ARG A 5 37.59 18.27 -0.73
CA ARG A 5 37.86 16.84 -0.72
C ARG A 5 36.88 16.14 0.22
N ASN A 6 36.19 15.14 -0.30
CA ASN A 6 35.62 13.98 0.39
C ASN A 6 34.65 14.24 1.56
N VAL A 7 33.34 14.28 1.25
CA VAL A 7 32.31 13.93 2.23
C VAL A 7 32.08 12.41 2.13
N PHE A 8 32.79 11.65 2.95
CA PHE A 8 32.45 10.25 3.24
C PHE A 8 31.15 10.24 4.07
N ILE A 9 30.02 9.95 3.46
CA ILE A 9 28.80 9.62 4.21
C ILE A 9 28.92 8.16 4.65
N ALA A 10 29.50 7.94 5.82
CA ALA A 10 29.40 6.68 6.52
C ALA A 10 27.93 6.47 6.96
N ARG A 11 27.11 5.86 6.09
CA ARG A 11 25.74 5.43 6.45
C ARG A 11 25.85 4.15 7.30
N GLY A 12 25.98 4.33 8.62
CA GLY A 12 25.97 3.24 9.59
C GLY A 12 24.59 2.57 9.65
N LEU A 13 24.56 1.26 9.39
CA LEU A 13 23.37 0.44 9.52
C LEU A 13 23.10 0.16 11.01
N ALA A 14 22.26 0.98 11.65
CA ALA A 14 21.82 0.73 13.02
C ALA A 14 20.80 -0.42 13.04
N LEU A 15 21.22 -1.58 13.55
CA LEU A 15 20.37 -2.76 13.71
C LEU A 15 19.40 -2.54 14.89
N PHE A 16 18.18 -2.08 14.61
CA PHE A 16 17.12 -2.01 15.62
C PHE A 16 16.60 -3.42 15.94
N ILE A 17 17.04 -3.97 17.07
CA ILE A 17 16.50 -5.23 17.60
C ILE A 17 15.08 -4.94 18.14
N PHE A 18 14.08 -5.33 17.36
CA PHE A 18 12.67 -5.30 17.75
C PHE A 18 12.36 -6.49 18.66
N LEU A 19 12.29 -6.26 19.97
CA LEU A 19 11.75 -7.24 20.92
C LEU A 19 10.20 -7.22 20.86
N PRO A 20 9.52 -8.30 20.43
CA PRO A 20 8.07 -8.33 20.40
C PRO A 20 7.51 -8.44 21.83
N LEU A 21 6.81 -7.40 22.28
CA LEU A 21 5.99 -7.45 23.48
C LEU A 21 4.74 -8.31 23.21
N PHE A 22 4.73 -9.55 23.67
CA PHE A 22 3.57 -10.43 23.56
C PHE A 22 2.49 -10.01 24.56
N SER A 23 1.46 -9.30 24.08
CA SER A 23 0.21 -9.14 24.82
C SER A 23 -0.69 -10.34 24.57
N VAL A 24 -1.01 -11.09 25.63
CA VAL A 24 -1.97 -12.20 25.60
C VAL A 24 -3.38 -11.61 25.73
N GLY A 25 -3.96 -11.20 24.61
CA GLY A 25 -5.38 -10.86 24.54
C GLY A 25 -6.24 -12.12 24.59
N GLN A 26 -7.34 -12.09 25.36
CA GLN A 26 -8.34 -13.15 25.32
C GLN A 26 -8.93 -13.28 23.90
N LYS A 27 -8.98 -14.51 23.38
CA LYS A 27 -9.54 -14.87 22.08
C LYS A 27 -10.96 -15.42 22.27
N THR A 28 -11.92 -14.52 22.39
CA THR A 28 -13.32 -14.83 22.73
C THR A 28 -14.28 -14.50 21.60
N ASP A 29 -13.77 -14.12 20.43
CA ASP A 29 -14.58 -13.80 19.27
C ASP A 29 -15.13 -15.09 18.66
N THR A 30 -16.29 -14.96 18.00
CA THR A 30 -16.99 -16.08 17.38
C THR A 30 -17.33 -15.72 15.94
N LEU A 31 -17.00 -16.61 15.00
CA LEU A 31 -17.36 -16.49 13.59
C LEU A 31 -18.24 -17.68 13.21
N ILE A 32 -19.43 -17.40 12.69
CA ILE A 32 -20.40 -18.40 12.22
C ILE A 32 -20.32 -18.43 10.70
N HIS A 33 -19.85 -19.55 10.16
CA HIS A 33 -19.76 -19.76 8.73
C HIS A 33 -21.13 -20.13 8.14
N ARG A 34 -21.35 -19.89 6.85
CA ARG A 34 -22.63 -20.19 6.17
C ARG A 34 -23.02 -21.67 6.17
N ASN A 35 -22.06 -22.58 6.36
CA ASN A 35 -22.33 -24.02 6.52
C ASN A 35 -22.71 -24.42 7.96
N GLY A 36 -22.86 -23.45 8.89
CA GLY A 36 -23.20 -23.70 10.29
C GLY A 36 -22.00 -23.89 11.22
N ASN A 37 -20.78 -24.03 10.70
CA ASN A 37 -19.58 -24.18 11.53
C ASN A 37 -19.32 -22.92 12.36
N ILE A 38 -18.96 -23.13 13.63
CA ILE A 38 -18.65 -22.06 14.58
C ILE A 38 -17.16 -22.09 14.89
N LEU A 39 -16.45 -21.02 14.51
CA LEU A 39 -15.03 -20.85 14.78
C LEU A 39 -14.84 -19.91 15.96
N LYS A 40 -14.05 -20.32 16.96
CA LYS A 40 -13.64 -19.47 18.09
C LYS A 40 -12.23 -18.93 17.89
N GLY A 41 -11.99 -17.68 18.25
CA GLY A 41 -10.73 -17.01 17.97
C GLY A 41 -10.75 -15.52 18.22
N GLU A 42 -10.07 -14.78 17.35
CA GLU A 42 -9.95 -13.34 17.43
C GLU A 42 -10.02 -12.70 16.03
N ILE A 43 -10.91 -11.74 15.86
CA ILE A 43 -10.96 -10.89 14.66
C ILE A 43 -9.81 -9.88 14.75
N LYS A 44 -8.87 -9.97 13.80
CA LYS A 44 -7.72 -9.06 13.73
C LYS A 44 -8.03 -7.80 12.95
N LYS A 45 -8.64 -7.96 11.78
CA LYS A 45 -9.21 -6.91 10.96
C LYS A 45 -10.16 -7.50 9.93
N ILE A 46 -11.03 -6.66 9.39
CA ILE A 46 -11.75 -6.92 8.14
C ILE A 46 -11.27 -5.88 7.15
N ASP A 47 -10.88 -6.33 5.96
CA ASP A 47 -10.29 -5.49 4.93
C ASP A 47 -10.46 -6.19 3.59
N LEU A 48 -10.86 -5.45 2.55
CA LEU A 48 -11.07 -5.97 1.19
C LEU A 48 -11.90 -7.27 1.15
N GLY A 49 -12.98 -7.35 1.94
CA GLY A 49 -13.85 -8.53 1.94
C GLY A 49 -13.25 -9.80 2.55
N ILE A 50 -12.14 -9.67 3.28
CA ILE A 50 -11.52 -10.76 4.03
C ILE A 50 -11.53 -10.45 5.53
N ILE A 51 -12.00 -11.41 6.33
CA ILE A 51 -11.77 -11.44 7.79
C ILE A 51 -10.44 -12.12 8.06
N TYR A 52 -9.52 -11.39 8.67
CA TYR A 52 -8.28 -11.96 9.21
C TYR A 52 -8.57 -12.47 10.62
N TYR A 53 -8.65 -13.79 10.77
CA TYR A 53 -9.10 -14.44 12.00
C TYR A 53 -7.98 -15.24 12.66
N LYS A 54 -7.54 -14.82 13.85
CA LYS A 54 -6.49 -15.50 14.61
C LYS A 54 -7.09 -16.58 15.50
N MET A 55 -6.78 -17.83 15.21
CA MET A 55 -7.19 -18.98 16.02
C MET A 55 -6.11 -19.34 17.06
N THR A 56 -6.48 -20.14 18.05
CA THR A 56 -5.50 -20.76 18.97
C THR A 56 -4.93 -22.01 18.31
N GLY A 57 -3.61 -22.17 18.35
CA GLY A 57 -2.90 -23.30 17.75
C GLY A 57 -2.72 -23.26 16.23
N MET A 58 -3.54 -22.52 15.47
CA MET A 58 -3.58 -22.58 14.00
C MET A 58 -3.14 -21.28 13.29
N GLY A 59 -2.61 -20.30 14.01
CA GLY A 59 -2.19 -19.03 13.40
C GLY A 59 -3.36 -18.12 12.98
N THR A 60 -3.16 -17.33 11.92
CA THR A 60 -4.18 -16.42 11.38
C THR A 60 -4.66 -16.92 10.03
N ILE A 61 -5.95 -17.21 9.91
CA ILE A 61 -6.61 -17.62 8.66
C ILE A 61 -7.30 -16.43 7.98
N LYS A 62 -7.48 -16.52 6.66
CA LYS A 62 -8.26 -15.56 5.86
C LYS A 62 -9.62 -16.18 5.56
N VAL A 63 -10.71 -15.51 5.94
CA VAL A 63 -12.08 -15.97 5.69
C VAL A 63 -12.82 -14.97 4.82
N GLN A 64 -13.38 -15.41 3.70
CA GLN A 64 -14.12 -14.54 2.79
C GLN A 64 -15.44 -14.09 3.43
N LEU A 65 -15.74 -12.78 3.35
CA LEU A 65 -16.89 -12.17 4.01
C LEU A 65 -18.23 -12.75 3.54
N ASP A 66 -18.33 -13.12 2.26
CA ASP A 66 -19.50 -13.72 1.63
C ASP A 66 -19.75 -15.17 2.09
N LYS A 67 -18.78 -15.81 2.75
CA LYS A 67 -18.93 -17.14 3.36
C LYS A 67 -19.29 -17.06 4.84
N VAL A 68 -19.37 -15.86 5.42
CA VAL A 68 -19.74 -15.65 6.81
C VAL A 68 -21.26 -15.44 6.92
N SER A 69 -21.87 -16.13 7.88
CA SER A 69 -23.28 -15.96 8.25
C SER A 69 -23.45 -14.82 9.25
N SER A 70 -22.64 -14.83 10.31
CA SER A 70 -22.60 -13.79 11.35
C SER A 70 -21.30 -13.89 12.14
N PHE A 71 -20.91 -12.83 12.83
CA PHE A 71 -19.79 -12.88 13.77
C PHE A 71 -20.05 -12.00 14.99
N LYS A 72 -19.35 -12.32 16.08
CA LYS A 72 -19.46 -11.64 17.38
C LYS A 72 -18.07 -11.33 17.91
N SER A 73 -17.89 -10.13 18.42
CA SER A 73 -16.73 -9.74 19.20
C SER A 73 -17.11 -8.69 20.23
N ARG A 74 -16.64 -8.90 21.47
CA ARG A 74 -16.83 -7.94 22.58
C ARG A 74 -15.81 -6.78 22.54
N LYS A 75 -14.86 -6.82 21.62
CA LYS A 75 -13.86 -5.76 21.46
C LYS A 75 -14.50 -4.54 20.82
N TYR A 76 -13.90 -3.39 21.05
CA TYR A 76 -14.31 -2.14 20.44
C TYR A 76 -13.61 -1.97 19.09
N PHE A 77 -14.37 -1.70 18.04
CA PHE A 77 -13.89 -1.55 16.68
C PHE A 77 -14.30 -0.21 16.09
N GLU A 78 -13.47 0.26 15.17
CA GLU A 78 -13.90 1.16 14.10
C GLU A 78 -14.45 0.30 12.97
N VAL A 79 -15.70 0.57 12.58
CA VAL A 79 -16.42 -0.14 11.52
C VAL A 79 -16.76 0.86 10.43
N VAL A 80 -16.15 0.70 9.26
CA VAL A 80 -16.38 1.57 8.09
C VAL A 80 -17.36 0.88 7.15
N MET A 81 -18.44 1.60 6.82
CA MET A 81 -19.51 1.13 5.95
C MET A 81 -19.32 1.59 4.50
N GLU A 82 -19.99 0.92 3.58
CA GLU A 82 -20.08 1.28 2.15
C GLU A 82 -20.65 2.67 1.88
N SER A 83 -21.51 3.17 2.76
CA SER A 83 -21.99 4.56 2.72
C SER A 83 -20.87 5.58 2.99
N GLY A 84 -19.76 5.17 3.61
CA GLY A 84 -18.74 6.06 4.18
C GLY A 84 -19.00 6.41 5.65
N GLU A 85 -20.10 5.93 6.23
CA GLU A 85 -20.37 6.09 7.67
C GLU A 85 -19.39 5.24 8.49
N VAL A 86 -19.00 5.79 9.64
CA VAL A 86 -18.06 5.13 10.55
C VAL A 86 -18.72 4.96 11.90
N PHE A 87 -18.90 3.70 12.30
CA PHE A 87 -19.41 3.34 13.62
C PHE A 87 -18.28 2.93 14.55
N TYR A 88 -18.49 3.22 15.83
CA TYR A 88 -17.56 2.88 16.89
C TYR A 88 -18.29 2.03 17.92
N GLY A 89 -17.88 0.78 18.06
CA GLY A 89 -18.69 -0.17 18.82
C GLY A 89 -18.15 -1.59 18.84
N SER A 90 -18.84 -2.43 19.60
CA SER A 90 -18.66 -3.89 19.53
C SER A 90 -19.62 -4.49 18.50
N ILE A 91 -19.43 -5.76 18.15
CA ILE A 91 -20.25 -6.41 17.11
C ILE A 91 -20.87 -7.67 17.71
N ASP A 92 -22.19 -7.81 17.56
CA ASP A 92 -22.93 -8.99 17.99
C ASP A 92 -23.65 -9.67 16.82
N THR A 93 -23.98 -10.94 17.06
CA THR A 93 -24.69 -11.78 16.11
C THR A 93 -26.16 -11.41 15.97
N THR A 94 -26.75 -11.76 14.84
CA THR A 94 -28.20 -11.70 14.64
C THR A 94 -28.75 -13.05 14.22
N ASN A 95 -30.08 -13.21 14.30
CA ASN A 95 -30.77 -14.41 13.82
C ASN A 95 -30.95 -14.42 12.29
N LYS A 96 -30.52 -13.37 11.58
CA LYS A 96 -30.62 -13.25 10.12
C LYS A 96 -29.27 -13.54 9.47
N VAL A 97 -29.26 -14.52 8.57
CA VAL A 97 -28.04 -14.90 7.82
C VAL A 97 -27.53 -13.69 7.02
N GLY A 98 -26.23 -13.43 7.12
CA GLY A 98 -25.57 -12.32 6.44
C GLY A 98 -25.75 -10.96 7.11
N MET A 99 -26.28 -10.91 8.33
CA MET A 99 -26.44 -9.67 9.11
C MET A 99 -25.73 -9.74 10.46
N VAL A 100 -25.19 -8.59 10.86
CA VAL A 100 -24.61 -8.35 12.18
C VAL A 100 -25.23 -7.12 12.81
N ARG A 101 -25.07 -7.00 14.13
CA ARG A 101 -25.49 -5.84 14.88
C ARG A 101 -24.26 -5.12 15.43
N ILE A 102 -24.12 -3.86 15.10
CA ILE A 102 -23.08 -2.99 15.67
C ILE A 102 -23.67 -2.33 16.91
N LEU A 103 -23.05 -2.59 18.07
CA LEU A 103 -23.42 -2.03 19.36
C LEU A 103 -22.56 -0.81 19.64
N THR A 104 -23.10 0.37 19.40
CA THR A 104 -22.44 1.65 19.72
C THR A 104 -22.84 2.13 21.11
N THR A 105 -22.26 3.23 21.59
CA THR A 105 -22.64 3.84 22.87
C THR A 105 -24.04 4.44 22.87
N GLU A 106 -24.56 4.81 21.69
CA GLU A 106 -25.81 5.59 21.55
C GLU A 106 -26.95 4.77 20.93
N SER A 107 -26.62 3.78 20.09
CA SER A 107 -27.61 3.00 19.35
C SER A 107 -27.11 1.62 18.94
N GLU A 108 -28.05 0.74 18.60
CA GLU A 108 -27.78 -0.52 17.94
C GLU A 108 -28.10 -0.40 16.44
N VAL A 109 -27.12 -0.72 15.59
CA VAL A 109 -27.29 -0.64 14.13
C VAL A 109 -27.23 -2.05 13.55
N MET A 110 -28.34 -2.52 12.99
CA MET A 110 -28.37 -3.78 12.25
C MET A 110 -27.99 -3.54 10.80
N THR A 111 -26.99 -4.27 10.30
CA THR A 111 -26.50 -4.10 8.93
C THR A 111 -26.12 -5.42 8.28
N SER A 112 -26.10 -5.44 6.95
CA SER A 112 -25.53 -6.54 6.20
C SER A 112 -24.02 -6.57 6.40
N ILE A 113 -23.48 -7.77 6.61
CA ILE A 113 -22.04 -8.00 6.68
C ILE A 113 -21.34 -7.50 5.41
N LEU A 114 -21.97 -7.64 4.24
CA LEU A 114 -21.38 -7.25 2.95
C LEU A 114 -21.24 -5.72 2.79
N ARG A 115 -21.99 -4.93 3.58
CA ARG A 115 -21.85 -3.46 3.61
C ARG A 115 -20.71 -2.99 4.51
N ILE A 116 -20.10 -3.90 5.29
CA ILE A 116 -18.93 -3.60 6.10
C ILE A 116 -17.69 -3.76 5.22
N ILE A 117 -16.92 -2.69 5.11
CA ILE A 117 -15.73 -2.64 4.24
C ILE A 117 -14.47 -2.83 5.06
N GLU A 118 -14.38 -2.10 6.16
CA GLU A 118 -13.24 -2.16 7.06
C GLU A 118 -13.71 -2.37 8.49
N VAL A 119 -13.01 -3.24 9.22
CA VAL A 119 -13.13 -3.35 10.67
C VAL A 119 -11.75 -3.35 11.26
N TYR A 120 -11.43 -2.34 12.06
CA TYR A 120 -10.17 -2.25 12.76
C TYR A 120 -10.42 -2.18 14.27
N PRO A 121 -9.81 -3.08 15.07
CA PRO A 121 -9.92 -2.98 16.52
C PRO A 121 -9.33 -1.65 16.98
N ILE A 122 -10.08 -0.92 17.80
CA ILE A 122 -9.56 0.26 18.48
C ILE A 122 -8.71 -0.24 19.63
N LYS A 123 -7.43 -0.43 19.36
CA LYS A 123 -6.50 -0.86 20.38
C LYS A 123 -5.91 0.34 21.09
N SER A 124 -5.61 0.18 22.38
CA SER A 124 -5.20 1.28 23.25
C SER A 124 -3.73 1.69 23.07
N ASN A 125 -2.85 0.78 22.65
CA ASN A 125 -1.41 1.04 22.60
C ASN A 125 -0.87 1.28 21.17
N PHE A 126 0.23 2.02 21.08
CA PHE A 126 0.89 2.41 19.83
C PHE A 126 1.21 1.20 18.94
N TRP A 127 1.89 0.19 19.50
CA TRP A 127 2.36 -0.99 18.76
C TRP A 127 1.27 -1.76 18.04
N SER A 128 0.08 -1.79 18.61
CA SER A 128 -1.01 -2.60 18.08
C SER A 128 -1.81 -1.88 16.98
N ARG A 129 -1.58 -0.57 16.82
CA ARG A 129 -2.02 0.29 15.71
C ARG A 129 -0.98 0.38 14.59
N THR A 130 0.20 -0.18 14.82
CA THR A 130 1.29 -0.26 13.84
C THR A 130 1.24 -1.60 13.12
N SER A 131 1.42 -1.56 11.81
CA SER A 131 1.58 -2.72 10.94
C SER A 131 2.73 -2.44 9.99
N GLY A 132 3.43 -3.46 9.52
CA GLY A 132 4.51 -3.24 8.58
C GLY A 132 5.05 -4.52 8.02
N ARG A 133 5.90 -4.36 7.01
CA ARG A 133 6.64 -5.43 6.36
C ARG A 133 8.04 -4.92 6.07
N PHE A 134 9.01 -5.82 6.16
CA PHE A 134 10.39 -5.57 5.78
C PHE A 134 10.88 -6.76 4.98
N ASP A 135 11.52 -6.48 3.86
CA ASP A 135 12.05 -7.45 2.92
C ASP A 135 13.48 -7.08 2.59
N VAL A 136 14.37 -8.08 2.58
CA VAL A 136 15.75 -7.96 2.10
C VAL A 136 15.97 -9.07 1.09
N GLY A 137 16.44 -8.71 -0.10
CA GLY A 137 16.73 -9.64 -1.18
C GLY A 137 18.18 -9.49 -1.64
N PHE A 138 18.83 -10.62 -1.90
CA PHE A 138 20.17 -10.68 -2.50
C PHE A 138 20.11 -11.48 -3.80
N ASN A 139 20.71 -10.95 -4.86
CA ASN A 139 20.85 -11.63 -6.14
C ASN A 139 22.30 -11.54 -6.61
N TYR A 140 22.86 -12.65 -7.09
CA TYR A 140 24.19 -12.66 -7.69
C TYR A 140 24.14 -13.39 -9.04
N THR A 141 24.60 -12.72 -10.09
CA THR A 141 24.65 -13.27 -11.44
C THR A 141 26.11 -13.58 -11.80
N LYS A 142 26.51 -14.86 -11.74
CA LYS A 142 27.89 -15.29 -11.99
C LYS A 142 28.41 -14.86 -13.38
N ALA A 143 27.57 -14.92 -14.41
CA ALA A 143 27.95 -14.60 -15.78
C ALA A 143 28.40 -13.14 -15.96
N SER A 144 27.72 -12.20 -15.29
CA SER A 144 28.05 -10.77 -15.33
C SER A 144 28.87 -10.30 -14.12
N ARG A 145 29.08 -11.16 -13.11
CA ARG A 145 29.69 -10.83 -11.81
C ARG A 145 28.99 -9.65 -11.12
N ILE A 146 27.68 -9.55 -11.32
CA ILE A 146 26.85 -8.51 -10.72
C ILE A 146 26.22 -9.05 -9.44
N ALA A 147 26.43 -8.34 -8.33
CA ALA A 147 25.67 -8.54 -7.10
C ALA A 147 24.63 -7.42 -6.94
N ARG A 148 23.43 -7.77 -6.49
CA ARG A 148 22.34 -6.83 -6.21
C ARG A 148 21.81 -7.08 -4.82
N VAL A 149 21.78 -6.02 -4.01
CA VAL A 149 21.11 -6.00 -2.71
C VAL A 149 19.88 -5.12 -2.85
N SER A 150 18.72 -5.69 -2.55
CA SER A 150 17.45 -4.98 -2.52
C SER A 150 16.91 -4.98 -1.10
N TYR A 151 16.34 -3.87 -0.68
CA TYR A 151 15.66 -3.77 0.61
C TYR A 151 14.41 -2.93 0.41
N SER A 152 13.30 -3.38 0.97
CA SER A 152 12.05 -2.65 0.89
C SER A 152 11.22 -2.88 2.13
N GLY A 153 10.26 -2.00 2.36
CA GLY A 153 9.36 -2.17 3.46
C GLY A 153 8.37 -1.04 3.58
N ASN A 154 7.46 -1.22 4.52
CA ASN A 154 6.56 -0.18 4.94
C ASN A 154 6.18 -0.35 6.40
N ILE A 155 5.83 0.77 7.02
CA ILE A 155 5.25 0.86 8.35
C ILE A 155 4.02 1.75 8.25
N GLY A 156 2.87 1.21 8.59
CA GLY A 156 1.60 1.93 8.68
C GLY A 156 1.15 2.07 10.13
N TYR A 157 0.72 3.27 10.52
CA TYR A 157 0.14 3.59 11.81
C TYR A 157 -1.28 4.13 11.60
N ARG A 158 -2.28 3.49 12.25
CA ARG A 158 -3.69 3.86 12.08
C ARG A 158 -4.36 4.26 13.40
N THR A 159 -5.01 5.41 13.39
CA THR A 159 -5.88 5.92 14.47
C THR A 159 -7.29 6.13 13.94
N ARG A 160 -8.19 6.63 14.80
CA ARG A 160 -9.61 6.87 14.51
C ARG A 160 -9.87 7.73 13.26
N GLN A 161 -9.01 8.71 13.01
CA GLN A 161 -9.20 9.69 11.93
C GLN A 161 -7.96 9.90 11.08
N LEU A 162 -6.85 9.23 11.40
CA LEU A 162 -5.56 9.46 10.75
C LEU A 162 -4.87 8.14 10.46
N TYR A 163 -4.37 8.02 9.23
CA TYR A 163 -3.52 6.94 8.78
C TYR A 163 -2.19 7.54 8.28
N ALA A 164 -1.08 7.11 8.87
CA ALA A 164 0.26 7.45 8.41
C ALA A 164 0.94 6.20 7.87
N ARG A 165 1.65 6.32 6.75
CA ARG A 165 2.43 5.24 6.13
C ARG A 165 3.80 5.77 5.75
N PHE A 166 4.83 5.12 6.27
CA PHE A 166 6.19 5.28 5.80
C PHE A 166 6.57 4.08 4.93
N ALA A 167 7.08 4.30 3.73
CA ALA A 167 7.50 3.27 2.81
C ALA A 167 8.91 3.58 2.30
N TRP A 168 9.67 2.52 2.04
CA TRP A 168 11.00 2.63 1.44
C TRP A 168 11.24 1.49 0.47
N ASP A 169 11.97 1.78 -0.60
CA ASP A 169 12.57 0.78 -1.48
C ASP A 169 13.96 1.23 -1.89
N GLY A 170 14.91 0.30 -1.92
CA GLY A 170 16.26 0.56 -2.35
C GLY A 170 16.86 -0.63 -3.06
N LEU A 171 17.73 -0.31 -4.02
CA LEU A 171 18.48 -1.27 -4.81
C LEU A 171 19.91 -0.77 -4.95
N GLN A 172 20.86 -1.61 -4.58
CA GLN A 172 22.29 -1.38 -4.74
C GLN A 172 22.86 -2.45 -5.67
N THR A 173 23.53 -2.02 -6.73
CA THR A 173 24.18 -2.90 -7.70
C THR A 173 25.70 -2.75 -7.56
N PHE A 174 26.40 -3.87 -7.48
CA PHE A 174 27.85 -3.95 -7.41
C PHE A 174 28.38 -4.71 -8.63
N GLN A 175 29.45 -4.21 -9.23
CA GLN A 175 30.18 -4.87 -10.30
C GLN A 175 31.51 -5.38 -9.77
N ASP A 176 31.71 -6.69 -9.86
CA ASP A 176 32.72 -7.44 -9.12
C ASP A 176 32.52 -7.39 -7.60
N ALA A 177 32.31 -8.55 -6.98
CA ALA A 177 31.95 -8.69 -5.56
C ALA A 177 33.01 -8.17 -4.57
N ASP A 178 34.20 -7.79 -5.06
CA ASP A 178 35.33 -7.24 -4.30
C ASP A 178 35.37 -5.70 -4.28
N THR A 179 34.51 -4.99 -5.02
CA THR A 179 34.51 -3.52 -5.02
C THR A 179 33.63 -2.98 -3.90
N THR A 180 34.15 -2.02 -3.12
CA THR A 180 33.39 -1.27 -2.09
C THR A 180 32.54 -0.14 -2.68
N THR A 181 32.50 -0.03 -4.01
CA THR A 181 31.86 1.04 -4.77
C THR A 181 30.64 0.49 -5.47
N PHE A 182 29.47 1.08 -5.24
CA PHE A 182 28.25 0.72 -5.96
C PHE A 182 28.40 1.16 -7.42
N LEU A 183 28.08 0.28 -8.36
CA LEU A 183 27.94 0.65 -9.77
C LEU A 183 26.77 1.61 -9.89
N THR A 184 25.59 1.18 -9.42
CA THR A 184 24.38 2.00 -9.39
C THR A 184 23.59 1.84 -8.09
N SER A 185 22.92 2.90 -7.69
CA SER A 185 22.13 2.97 -6.45
C SER A 185 20.80 3.67 -6.72
N ARG A 186 19.72 3.06 -6.22
CA ARG A 186 18.39 3.64 -6.17
C ARG A 186 17.88 3.61 -4.73
N LEU A 187 17.32 4.71 -4.26
CA LEU A 187 16.65 4.80 -2.96
C LEU A 187 15.41 5.68 -3.08
N ASN A 188 14.27 5.16 -2.65
CA ASN A 188 13.03 5.90 -2.54
C ASN A 188 12.52 5.82 -1.11
N LEU A 189 12.17 6.96 -0.53
CA LEU A 189 11.51 7.08 0.76
C LEU A 189 10.22 7.87 0.57
N LEU A 190 9.13 7.45 1.22
CA LEU A 190 7.85 8.15 1.16
C LEU A 190 7.13 8.05 2.49
N LEU A 191 6.85 9.20 3.11
CA LEU A 191 5.90 9.35 4.20
C LEU A 191 4.60 9.92 3.64
N THR A 192 3.49 9.23 3.85
CA THR A 192 2.14 9.69 3.53
C THR A 192 1.30 9.77 4.79
N VAL A 193 0.57 10.86 4.98
CA VAL A 193 -0.38 11.05 6.06
C VAL A 193 -1.74 11.39 5.46
N GLN A 194 -2.75 10.61 5.82
CA GLN A 194 -4.12 10.79 5.41
C GLN A 194 -5.00 11.05 6.64
N LYS A 195 -5.77 12.13 6.60
CA LYS A 195 -6.77 12.45 7.62
C LYS A 195 -8.16 12.32 7.03
N ARG A 196 -8.98 11.44 7.61
CA ARG A 196 -10.37 11.24 7.20
C ARG A 196 -11.21 12.49 7.48
N MET A 197 -12.03 12.88 6.52
CA MET A 197 -13.04 13.92 6.65
C MET A 197 -14.43 13.29 6.78
N ARG A 198 -15.48 14.01 6.38
CA ARG A 198 -16.83 13.48 6.31
C ARG A 198 -16.96 12.51 5.12
N GLU A 199 -17.69 11.42 5.35
CA GLU A 199 -18.03 10.40 4.34
C GLU A 199 -16.78 9.82 3.67
N LYS A 200 -16.64 9.97 2.34
CA LYS A 200 -15.64 9.31 1.52
C LYS A 200 -14.42 10.20 1.19
N TRP A 201 -14.27 11.33 1.89
CA TRP A 201 -13.22 12.32 1.66
C TRP A 201 -12.09 12.24 2.67
N TYR A 202 -10.87 12.52 2.21
CA TYR A 202 -9.67 12.55 3.03
C TYR A 202 -8.77 13.72 2.61
N TYR A 203 -8.12 14.37 3.58
CA TYR A 203 -6.95 15.19 3.30
C TYR A 203 -5.74 14.26 3.21
N THR A 204 -4.84 14.51 2.28
CA THR A 204 -3.57 13.80 2.15
C THR A 204 -2.41 14.78 2.16
N ALA A 205 -1.33 14.42 2.82
CA ALA A 205 -0.06 15.10 2.74
C ALA A 205 1.05 14.04 2.62
N TYR A 206 2.12 14.36 1.90
CA TYR A 206 3.24 13.46 1.75
C TYR A 206 4.57 14.21 1.66
N LEU A 207 5.62 13.52 2.09
CA LEU A 207 7.01 13.93 1.99
C LEU A 207 7.79 12.73 1.45
N GLY A 208 8.56 12.92 0.39
CA GLY A 208 9.38 11.85 -0.15
C GLY A 208 10.73 12.31 -0.63
N SER A 209 11.60 11.33 -0.84
CA SER A 209 12.91 11.52 -1.42
C SER A 209 13.23 10.42 -2.42
N ASN A 210 13.88 10.77 -3.53
CA ASN A 210 14.37 9.81 -4.53
C ASN A 210 15.86 10.05 -4.81
N GLU A 211 16.63 8.98 -4.88
CA GLU A 211 18.00 8.94 -5.38
C GLU A 211 18.03 7.89 -6.51
N ASN A 212 18.64 8.19 -7.65
CA ASN A 212 18.82 7.23 -8.76
C ASN A 212 20.01 7.60 -9.64
N THR A 213 21.13 6.88 -9.47
CA THR A 213 22.38 7.17 -10.19
C THR A 213 22.29 6.88 -11.69
N GLU A 214 21.47 5.91 -12.12
CA GLU A 214 21.28 5.60 -13.56
C GLU A 214 20.62 6.76 -14.31
N LEU A 215 19.76 7.50 -13.61
CA LEU A 215 19.06 8.67 -14.17
C LEU A 215 19.82 9.98 -13.92
N GLY A 216 21.05 9.91 -13.39
CA GLY A 216 21.80 11.11 -12.99
C GLY A 216 21.13 11.93 -11.88
N LEU A 217 20.25 11.31 -11.08
CA LEU A 217 19.52 11.97 -9.99
C LEU A 217 20.25 11.72 -8.68
N ASN A 218 20.94 12.74 -8.16
CA ASN A 218 21.60 12.65 -6.86
C ASN A 218 20.56 12.65 -5.73
N LEU A 219 19.62 13.58 -5.78
CA LEU A 219 18.56 13.69 -4.78
C LEU A 219 17.38 14.52 -5.31
N ARG A 220 16.18 13.97 -5.22
CA ARG A 220 14.92 14.73 -5.29
C ARG A 220 14.28 14.73 -3.91
N ILE A 221 13.85 15.89 -3.42
CA ILE A 221 12.95 16.00 -2.26
C ILE A 221 11.66 16.64 -2.73
N TYR A 222 10.54 16.05 -2.35
CA TYR A 222 9.22 16.56 -2.71
C TYR A 222 8.29 16.50 -1.52
N VAL A 223 7.48 17.55 -1.38
CA VAL A 223 6.37 17.60 -0.44
C VAL A 223 5.11 17.82 -1.25
N GLY A 224 3.99 17.29 -0.80
CA GLY A 224 2.72 17.56 -1.44
C GLY A 224 1.56 17.45 -0.48
N ALA A 225 0.47 18.12 -0.85
CA ALA A 225 -0.77 18.11 -0.11
C ALA A 225 -1.96 18.15 -1.07
N GLY A 226 -3.05 17.53 -0.66
CA GLY A 226 -4.21 17.38 -1.52
C GLY A 226 -5.40 16.72 -0.84
N VAL A 227 -6.32 16.25 -1.68
CA VAL A 227 -7.52 15.54 -1.28
C VAL A 227 -7.61 14.19 -1.97
N VAL A 228 -8.27 13.25 -1.30
CA VAL A 228 -8.63 11.94 -1.84
C VAL A 228 -10.12 11.76 -1.66
N ASN A 229 -10.79 11.21 -2.67
CA ASN A 229 -12.18 10.83 -2.57
C ASN A 229 -12.38 9.39 -3.08
N ASP A 230 -12.95 8.55 -2.23
CA ASP A 230 -13.39 7.21 -2.64
C ASP A 230 -14.75 7.32 -3.36
N PHE A 231 -14.75 7.21 -4.68
CA PHE A 231 -15.98 7.22 -5.48
C PHE A 231 -16.79 5.92 -5.26
N ILE A 232 -16.10 4.79 -5.36
CA ILE A 232 -16.63 3.46 -5.04
C ILE A 232 -15.72 2.86 -3.98
N HIS A 233 -16.30 2.37 -2.90
CA HIS A 233 -15.59 1.59 -1.91
C HIS A 233 -16.57 0.52 -1.46
N THR A 234 -16.23 -0.74 -1.70
CA THR A 234 -16.99 -1.91 -1.26
C THR A 234 -16.02 -2.97 -0.75
N ASN A 235 -16.54 -4.12 -0.33
CA ASN A 235 -15.71 -5.25 0.06
C ASN A 235 -15.03 -5.97 -1.12
N LYS A 236 -15.31 -5.59 -2.38
CA LYS A 236 -14.72 -6.20 -3.58
C LYS A 236 -14.00 -5.21 -4.49
N ASN A 237 -14.32 -3.93 -4.41
CA ASN A 237 -13.71 -2.94 -5.28
C ASN A 237 -13.56 -1.59 -4.61
N ARG A 238 -12.55 -0.85 -5.06
CA ARG A 238 -12.27 0.51 -4.61
C ARG A 238 -11.84 1.35 -5.82
N LEU A 239 -12.63 2.35 -6.14
CA LEU A 239 -12.33 3.39 -7.12
C LEU A 239 -12.18 4.71 -6.39
N PHE A 240 -11.03 5.34 -6.47
CA PHE A 240 -10.78 6.62 -5.83
C PHE A 240 -9.90 7.50 -6.68
N TRP A 241 -10.01 8.80 -6.48
CA TRP A 241 -9.12 9.76 -7.13
C TRP A 241 -8.38 10.60 -6.10
N ILE A 242 -7.24 11.14 -6.53
CA ILE A 242 -6.38 12.03 -5.78
C ILE A 242 -6.22 13.30 -6.59
N ALA A 243 -6.30 14.47 -5.94
CA ALA A 243 -5.81 15.73 -6.48
C ALA A 243 -4.88 16.38 -5.47
N ALA A 244 -3.66 16.73 -5.88
CA ALA A 244 -2.66 17.32 -5.01
C ALA A 244 -1.79 18.34 -5.75
N ILE A 245 -1.10 19.19 -4.99
CA ILE A 245 -0.01 20.04 -5.47
C ILE A 245 1.26 19.58 -4.76
N SER A 246 2.37 19.50 -5.51
CA SER A 246 3.64 18.99 -5.02
C SER A 246 4.81 19.83 -5.52
N PRO A 247 5.33 20.78 -4.72
CA PRO A 247 6.65 21.34 -4.96
C PRO A 247 7.74 20.29 -4.71
N ASN A 248 8.76 20.32 -5.57
CA ASN A 248 9.94 19.49 -5.46
C ASN A 248 11.21 20.26 -5.83
N THR A 249 12.32 19.78 -5.29
CA THR A 249 13.67 20.23 -5.61
C THR A 249 14.50 19.03 -6.02
N GLU A 250 15.26 19.15 -7.10
CA GLU A 250 16.08 18.07 -7.64
C GLU A 250 17.50 18.55 -7.83
N SER A 251 18.45 17.79 -7.33
CA SER A 251 19.87 17.97 -7.60
C SER A 251 20.35 16.87 -8.54
N SER A 252 20.88 17.25 -9.68
CA SER A 252 21.45 16.33 -10.66
C SER A 252 22.89 15.93 -10.31
N ALA A 253 23.41 14.89 -10.97
CA ALA A 253 24.81 14.47 -10.90
C ALA A 253 25.79 15.59 -11.28
N GLU A 254 25.34 16.56 -12.07
CA GLU A 254 26.11 17.73 -12.49
C GLU A 254 25.99 18.92 -11.50
N ASN A 255 25.34 18.72 -10.34
CA ASN A 255 25.05 19.73 -9.31
C ASN A 255 24.21 20.90 -9.84
N VAL A 256 23.30 20.62 -10.77
CA VAL A 256 22.28 21.58 -11.19
C VAL A 256 21.05 21.34 -10.32
N ASP A 257 20.70 22.34 -9.52
CA ASP A 257 19.49 22.32 -8.71
C ASP A 257 18.32 22.88 -9.52
N THR A 258 17.24 22.11 -9.61
CA THR A 258 15.99 22.52 -10.25
C THR A 258 14.86 22.55 -9.23
N TYR A 259 13.90 23.45 -9.44
CA TYR A 259 12.73 23.60 -8.59
C TYR A 259 11.48 23.48 -9.44
N ASN A 260 10.62 22.53 -9.11
CA ASN A 260 9.40 22.26 -9.85
C ASN A 260 8.20 22.35 -8.92
N VAL A 261 7.08 22.84 -9.44
CA VAL A 261 5.79 22.80 -8.75
C VAL A 261 4.84 22.05 -9.66
N GLU A 262 4.34 20.92 -9.18
CA GLU A 262 3.54 20.02 -10.00
C GLU A 262 2.12 19.89 -9.43
N GLY A 263 1.13 19.91 -10.31
CA GLY A 263 -0.17 19.34 -9.99
C GLY A 263 -0.10 17.82 -10.08
N GLN A 264 -0.94 17.12 -9.33
CA GLN A 264 -1.07 15.68 -9.42
C GLN A 264 -2.55 15.33 -9.42
N PHE A 265 -2.98 14.60 -10.43
CA PHE A 265 -4.31 14.01 -10.51
C PHE A 265 -4.16 12.52 -10.76
N ALA A 266 -4.68 11.68 -9.88
CA ALA A 266 -4.61 10.23 -10.06
C ALA A 266 -6.01 9.62 -9.95
N LEU A 267 -6.33 8.66 -10.80
CA LEU A 267 -7.51 7.81 -10.69
C LEU A 267 -7.02 6.37 -10.47
N ASN A 268 -7.48 5.74 -9.40
CA ASN A 268 -7.02 4.44 -8.94
C ASN A 268 -8.22 3.50 -8.85
N TYR A 269 -8.13 2.32 -9.48
CA TYR A 269 -9.14 1.30 -9.42
C TYR A 269 -8.56 -0.04 -9.01
N ARG A 270 -9.16 -0.64 -7.98
CA ARG A 270 -8.84 -1.98 -7.51
C ARG A 270 -10.08 -2.84 -7.48
N TYR A 271 -9.94 -4.07 -7.95
CA TYR A 271 -10.99 -5.08 -7.90
C TYR A 271 -10.39 -6.42 -7.45
N PHE A 272 -11.06 -7.06 -6.49
CA PHE A 272 -10.67 -8.35 -5.94
C PHE A 272 -11.87 -9.28 -5.87
N LYS A 273 -11.70 -10.50 -6.39
CA LYS A 273 -12.62 -11.61 -6.22
C LYS A 273 -11.82 -12.82 -5.78
N TYR A 274 -12.07 -13.25 -4.55
CA TYR A 274 -11.39 -14.42 -3.95
C TYR A 274 -12.13 -15.74 -4.18
N SER A 275 -13.24 -15.72 -4.94
CA SER A 275 -14.02 -16.92 -5.25
C SER A 275 -13.80 -17.31 -6.70
N THR A 276 -13.65 -18.61 -6.95
CA THR A 276 -13.35 -19.16 -8.28
C THR A 276 -14.33 -18.65 -9.36
N PRO A 277 -13.82 -18.25 -10.56
CA PRO A 277 -12.42 -17.93 -10.80
C PRO A 277 -11.98 -16.72 -9.98
N GLU A 278 -10.86 -16.85 -9.29
CA GLU A 278 -10.22 -15.71 -8.61
C GLU A 278 -9.81 -14.63 -9.63
N LEU A 279 -9.96 -13.35 -9.25
CA LEU A 279 -9.60 -12.21 -10.09
C LEU A 279 -8.98 -11.12 -9.21
N HIS A 280 -7.85 -10.61 -9.67
CA HIS A 280 -7.16 -9.45 -9.14
C HIS A 280 -6.97 -8.43 -10.26
N LEU A 281 -7.33 -7.19 -10.01
CA LEU A 281 -7.07 -6.05 -10.88
C LEU A 281 -6.65 -4.87 -10.00
N ASP A 282 -5.48 -4.31 -10.29
CA ASP A 282 -5.00 -3.04 -9.76
C ASP A 282 -4.59 -2.17 -10.95
N THR A 283 -5.17 -0.99 -11.08
CA THR A 283 -4.82 -0.07 -12.18
C THR A 283 -4.91 1.36 -11.71
N ASP A 284 -3.98 2.18 -12.16
CA ASP A 284 -3.96 3.60 -11.89
C ASP A 284 -3.53 4.38 -13.13
N ILE A 285 -4.07 5.58 -13.26
CA ILE A 285 -3.61 6.59 -14.20
C ILE A 285 -3.33 7.87 -13.42
N GLN A 286 -2.16 8.47 -13.66
CA GLN A 286 -1.70 9.68 -13.01
C GLN A 286 -1.33 10.72 -14.06
N PHE A 287 -1.94 11.90 -13.98
CA PHE A 287 -1.64 13.07 -14.77
C PHE A 287 -0.95 14.12 -13.90
N ILE A 288 0.22 14.59 -14.34
CA ILE A 288 1.12 15.45 -13.58
C ILE A 288 1.47 16.69 -14.41
N PRO A 289 0.63 17.75 -14.40
CA PRO A 289 0.96 19.00 -15.06
C PRO A 289 2.01 19.77 -14.26
N SER A 290 2.98 20.37 -14.95
CA SER A 290 3.86 21.36 -14.34
C SER A 290 3.13 22.70 -14.21
N ILE A 291 3.26 23.33 -13.05
CA ILE A 291 2.65 24.62 -12.74
C ILE A 291 3.62 25.75 -13.07
N ASN A 292 4.93 25.54 -12.89
CA ASN A 292 5.96 26.54 -13.12
C ASN A 292 6.74 26.35 -14.44
N GLU A 293 6.62 25.21 -15.12
CA GLU A 293 7.10 25.01 -16.50
C GLU A 293 5.90 24.93 -17.45
N TRP A 294 5.51 26.07 -18.02
CA TRP A 294 4.27 26.17 -18.77
C TRP A 294 4.24 25.24 -19.99
N GLY A 295 3.18 24.44 -20.09
CA GLY A 295 2.99 23.50 -21.18
C GLY A 295 3.61 22.12 -20.94
N ARG A 296 4.42 21.91 -19.90
CA ARG A 296 4.92 20.57 -19.55
C ARG A 296 3.90 19.76 -18.75
N TYR A 297 3.73 18.50 -19.09
CA TYR A 297 2.93 17.55 -18.34
C TYR A 297 3.43 16.12 -18.54
N ARG A 298 3.18 15.28 -17.53
CA ARG A 298 3.46 13.85 -17.59
C ARG A 298 2.20 13.04 -17.37
N LEU A 299 2.21 11.83 -17.91
CA LEU A 299 1.16 10.83 -17.73
C LEU A 299 1.79 9.48 -17.43
N ASN A 300 1.39 8.88 -16.31
CA ASN A 300 1.77 7.52 -15.95
C ASN A 300 0.52 6.65 -15.92
N TYR A 301 0.60 5.43 -16.43
CA TYR A 301 -0.46 4.44 -16.38
C TYR A 301 0.11 3.09 -15.99
N ASN A 302 -0.53 2.43 -15.03
CA ASN A 302 -0.18 1.09 -14.58
C ASN A 302 -1.42 0.18 -14.61
N LEU A 303 -1.20 -1.08 -14.98
CA LEU A 303 -2.19 -2.14 -14.96
C LEU A 303 -1.53 -3.44 -14.48
N ASP A 304 -2.07 -4.05 -13.45
CA ASP A 304 -1.76 -5.41 -12.99
C ASP A 304 -3.08 -6.19 -12.90
N VAL A 305 -3.22 -7.18 -13.77
CA VAL A 305 -4.37 -8.09 -13.80
C VAL A 305 -3.87 -9.51 -13.65
N SER A 306 -4.54 -10.30 -12.81
CA SER A 306 -4.40 -11.75 -12.82
C SER A 306 -5.74 -12.43 -12.60
N VAL A 307 -5.99 -13.49 -13.38
CA VAL A 307 -7.25 -14.25 -13.36
C VAL A 307 -6.95 -15.74 -13.29
N GLU A 308 -7.67 -16.44 -12.42
CA GLU A 308 -7.70 -17.90 -12.40
C GLU A 308 -8.50 -18.41 -13.61
N VAL A 309 -7.86 -19.14 -14.52
CA VAL A 309 -8.49 -19.65 -15.74
C VAL A 309 -8.91 -21.11 -15.58
N ILE A 310 -8.08 -21.89 -14.90
CA ILE A 310 -8.31 -23.29 -14.51
C ILE A 310 -7.95 -23.38 -13.02
N TYR A 311 -8.48 -24.37 -12.29
CA TYR A 311 -8.22 -24.52 -10.86
C TYR A 311 -6.74 -24.34 -10.50
N ASN A 312 -6.46 -23.29 -9.71
CA ASN A 312 -5.13 -22.85 -9.30
C ASN A 312 -4.15 -22.43 -10.42
N PHE A 313 -4.59 -22.33 -11.67
CA PHE A 313 -3.81 -21.81 -12.80
C PHE A 313 -4.23 -20.37 -13.11
N TYR A 314 -3.25 -19.48 -13.12
CA TYR A 314 -3.44 -18.05 -13.29
C TYR A 314 -2.80 -17.56 -14.58
N VAL A 315 -3.50 -16.68 -15.29
CA VAL A 315 -2.94 -15.88 -16.37
C VAL A 315 -2.94 -14.44 -15.91
N GLY A 316 -1.82 -13.74 -16.09
CA GLY A 316 -1.66 -12.35 -15.69
C GLY A 316 -1.11 -11.47 -16.79
N THR A 317 -1.38 -10.18 -16.66
CA THR A 317 -0.88 -9.12 -17.53
C THR A 317 -0.48 -7.94 -16.67
N GLN A 318 0.76 -7.49 -16.86
CA GLN A 318 1.31 -6.28 -16.26
C GLN A 318 1.69 -5.32 -17.37
N LEU A 319 1.20 -4.09 -17.31
CA LEU A 319 1.52 -3.02 -18.26
C LEU A 319 1.90 -1.77 -17.48
N TYR A 320 2.97 -1.11 -17.92
CA TYR A 320 3.23 0.28 -17.57
C TYR A 320 3.33 1.11 -18.85
N TYR A 321 2.93 2.38 -18.75
CA TYR A 321 3.09 3.39 -19.78
C TYR A 321 3.42 4.72 -19.12
N ASN A 322 4.53 5.33 -19.50
CA ASN A 322 4.98 6.64 -19.05
C ASN A 322 5.08 7.58 -20.24
N PHE A 323 4.65 8.82 -20.07
CA PHE A 323 4.73 9.87 -21.08
C PHE A 323 5.18 11.18 -20.44
N ASP A 324 6.13 11.86 -21.06
CA ASP A 324 6.56 13.23 -20.74
C ASP A 324 6.61 14.00 -22.08
N ASN A 325 5.84 15.08 -22.19
CA ASN A 325 5.84 15.87 -23.42
C ASN A 325 7.08 16.76 -23.56
N GLN A 326 7.88 16.92 -22.50
CA GLN A 326 9.14 17.67 -22.49
C GLN A 326 10.19 16.89 -21.66
N PRO A 327 10.69 15.75 -22.17
CA PRO A 327 11.71 14.97 -21.47
C PRO A 327 13.05 15.74 -21.41
N ALA A 328 13.88 15.46 -20.41
CA ALA A 328 15.08 16.25 -20.11
C ALA A 328 16.19 16.22 -21.19
N GLY A 329 16.18 15.25 -22.12
CA GLY A 329 17.15 15.14 -23.20
C GLY A 329 16.56 15.48 -24.56
N GLU A 330 17.30 16.22 -25.39
CA GLU A 330 16.84 16.62 -26.75
C GLU A 330 16.50 15.43 -27.67
N GLN A 331 17.10 14.27 -27.42
CA GLN A 331 16.83 13.02 -28.15
C GLN A 331 16.04 11.99 -27.32
N ALA A 332 15.59 12.36 -26.12
CA ALA A 332 14.85 11.45 -25.26
C ALA A 332 13.46 11.16 -25.86
N SER A 333 13.03 9.89 -25.77
CA SER A 333 11.67 9.49 -26.15
C SER A 333 10.65 10.22 -25.26
N THR A 334 9.53 10.60 -25.85
CA THR A 334 8.40 11.18 -25.10
C THR A 334 7.56 10.13 -24.40
N ASP A 335 7.66 8.86 -24.79
CA ASP A 335 6.95 7.75 -24.18
C ASP A 335 7.85 6.53 -23.94
N ASP A 336 7.49 5.76 -22.91
CA ASP A 336 8.13 4.50 -22.51
C ASP A 336 7.05 3.52 -22.01
N TRP A 337 7.06 2.29 -22.48
CA TRP A 337 6.06 1.30 -22.11
C TRP A 337 6.60 -0.13 -22.11
N GLY A 338 6.01 -0.96 -21.26
CA GLY A 338 6.34 -2.37 -21.19
C GLY A 338 5.13 -3.21 -20.87
N LEU A 339 5.03 -4.35 -21.55
CA LEU A 339 3.99 -5.35 -21.38
C LEU A 339 4.63 -6.68 -20.96
N THR A 340 4.17 -7.22 -19.84
CA THR A 340 4.58 -8.54 -19.34
C THR A 340 3.36 -9.43 -19.20
N MET A 341 3.41 -10.61 -19.82
CA MET A 341 2.40 -11.65 -19.64
C MET A 341 2.96 -12.73 -18.73
N THR A 342 2.14 -13.21 -17.79
CA THR A 342 2.54 -14.22 -16.81
C THR A 342 1.60 -15.41 -16.83
N VAL A 343 2.14 -16.60 -16.59
CA VAL A 343 1.39 -17.82 -16.32
C VAL A 343 1.90 -18.38 -15.01
N GLY A 344 1.01 -18.64 -14.06
CA GLY A 344 1.33 -19.11 -12.73
C GLY A 344 0.49 -20.31 -12.33
N TYR A 345 1.01 -21.12 -11.42
CA TYR A 345 0.28 -22.21 -10.77
C TYR A 345 0.48 -22.13 -9.26
N SER A 346 -0.61 -22.22 -8.50
CA SER A 346 -0.58 -22.26 -7.04
C SER A 346 -0.89 -23.67 -6.54
N PHE A 347 -0.19 -24.13 -5.50
CA PHE A 347 -0.54 -25.35 -4.80
C PHE A 347 -0.33 -25.13 -3.30
N ASN A 348 -1.21 -25.71 -2.50
CA ASN A 348 -1.17 -25.64 -1.03
C ASN A 348 -0.80 -26.98 -0.45
#